data_AF-A0A0M3J4F3-F1
#
_entry.id   AF-A0A0M3J4F3-F1
#
_cell.length_a   1.000
_cell.length_b   1.000
_cell.length_c   1.000
_cell.angle_alpha   90.00
_cell.angle_beta   90.00
_cell.angle_gamma   90.00
#
_symmetry.space_group_name_H-M   'P 1'
#
loop_
_entity.id
_entity.type
_entity.pdbx_description
1 polymer ?
#
loop_
_entity_poly.entity_id
_entity_poly.type
_entity_poly.pdbx_seq_one_letter_code
_entity_poly.pdbx_strand_id
1 'polypeptide(L)'
;MSPKPKRSVGCNPDALIVELVTKLPFGTPESNKNTARMIRAKILKLIAHKNVQTENYGEFDVTETSHNDFLNVQFTFVDSVHKCDDFKHFAQSSAKEIAEIGKVIVTCGCMEPIEFE
;
A
#
# COMPACT_ATOMS: atom_id res chain seq x y z
N MET A 1 -26.58 16.95 6.76
CA MET A 1 -25.27 16.80 7.43
C MET A 1 -24.71 15.44 7.05
N SER A 2 -23.73 15.40 6.15
CA SER A 2 -23.06 14.14 5.79
C SER A 2 -22.22 13.65 6.98
N PRO A 3 -22.22 12.36 7.31
CA PRO A 3 -21.40 11.84 8.41
C PRO A 3 -19.92 12.12 8.10
N LYS A 4 -19.24 12.80 9.03
CA LYS A 4 -17.79 13.01 8.95
C LYS A 4 -17.12 11.65 9.18
N PRO A 5 -16.21 11.20 8.29
CA PRO A 5 -15.47 9.96 8.49
C PRO A 5 -14.71 10.02 9.82
N LYS A 6 -14.76 8.94 10.58
CA LYS A 6 -14.07 8.82 11.87
C LYS A 6 -12.57 8.96 11.64
N ARG A 7 -11.97 10.06 12.11
CA ARG A 7 -10.52 10.25 12.10
C ARG A 7 -9.89 9.32 13.15
N SER A 8 -9.00 8.43 12.72
CA SER A 8 -8.18 7.62 13.63
C SER A 8 -7.22 8.50 14.42
N VAL A 9 -7.20 8.40 15.74
CA VAL A 9 -6.28 9.18 16.60
C VAL A 9 -4.83 8.79 16.27
N GLY A 10 -3.98 9.76 15.95
CA GLY A 10 -2.59 9.53 15.52
C GLY A 10 -2.37 9.37 14.01
N CYS A 11 -3.41 9.57 13.19
CA CYS A 11 -3.27 9.58 11.73
C CYS A 11 -2.49 10.79 11.22
N ASN A 12 -1.64 10.58 10.21
CA ASN A 12 -1.08 11.68 9.42
C ASN A 12 -2.09 12.04 8.31
N PRO A 13 -2.70 13.23 8.31
CA PRO A 13 -3.72 13.60 7.33
C PRO A 13 -3.19 13.72 5.89
N ASP A 14 -1.88 13.88 5.74
CA ASP A 14 -1.21 14.09 4.46
C ASP A 14 -0.55 12.81 3.94
N ALA A 15 -0.53 11.74 4.74
CA ALA A 15 0.02 10.45 4.35
C ALA A 15 -0.98 9.62 3.56
N LEU A 16 -0.51 9.00 2.48
CA LEU A 16 -1.16 7.88 1.81
C LEU A 16 -0.44 6.60 2.22
N ILE A 17 -1.16 5.67 2.82
CA ILE A 17 -0.61 4.36 3.22
C ILE A 17 -1.21 3.29 2.32
N VAL A 18 -0.35 2.46 1.75
CA VAL A 18 -0.73 1.30 0.95
C VAL A 18 -0.14 0.07 1.61
N GLU A 19 -0.99 -0.80 2.14
CA GLU A 19 -0.58 -2.07 2.72
C GLU A 19 -0.88 -3.19 1.74
N LEU A 20 0.05 -4.12 1.64
CA LEU A 20 -0.05 -5.29 0.79
C LEU A 20 0.06 -6.53 1.65
N VAL A 21 -1.08 -7.14 1.94
CA VAL A 21 -1.10 -8.43 2.60
C VAL A 21 -0.85 -9.50 1.54
N THR A 22 0.27 -10.16 1.68
CA THR A 22 0.69 -11.20 0.75
C THR A 22 0.02 -12.53 1.07
N LYS A 23 0.10 -13.49 0.16
CA LYS A 23 -0.22 -14.91 0.39
C LYS A 23 0.97 -15.68 0.97
N LEU A 24 2.09 -14.99 1.20
CA LEU A 24 3.33 -15.57 1.68
C LEU A 24 3.39 -15.43 3.21
N PRO A 25 3.84 -16.47 3.94
CA PRO A 25 3.93 -16.39 5.39
C PRO A 25 4.97 -15.36 5.83
N PHE A 26 4.73 -14.72 6.98
CA PHE A 26 5.71 -13.89 7.64
C PHE A 26 6.85 -14.77 8.18
N GLY A 27 8.06 -14.58 7.65
CA GLY A 27 9.23 -15.41 7.92
C GLY A 27 10.30 -14.69 8.74
N THR A 28 11.56 -15.06 8.49
CA THR A 28 12.72 -14.41 9.10
C THR A 28 12.88 -12.98 8.57
N PRO A 29 13.55 -12.07 9.31
CA PRO A 29 13.78 -10.70 8.85
C PRO A 29 14.44 -10.60 7.47
N GLU A 30 15.36 -11.51 7.15
CA GLU A 30 16.02 -11.57 5.84
C GLU A 30 15.05 -12.02 4.73
N SER A 31 14.25 -13.05 4.99
CA SER A 31 13.24 -13.55 4.04
C SER A 31 12.17 -12.50 3.76
N ASN A 32 11.69 -11.80 4.80
CA ASN A 32 10.70 -10.74 4.68
C ASN A 32 11.24 -9.58 3.84
N LYS A 33 12.48 -9.13 4.11
CA LYS A 33 13.13 -8.07 3.32
C LYS A 33 13.29 -8.46 1.84
N ASN A 34 13.73 -9.69 1.57
CA ASN A 34 13.87 -10.17 0.19
C ASN A 34 12.52 -10.21 -0.54
N THR A 35 11.48 -10.68 0.14
CA THR A 35 10.12 -10.73 -0.40
C THR A 35 9.54 -9.34 -0.62
N ALA A 36 9.69 -8.44 0.35
CA ALA A 36 9.27 -7.04 0.24
C ALA A 36 9.98 -6.33 -0.91
N ARG A 37 11.29 -6.58 -1.10
CA ARG A 37 12.06 -6.05 -2.23
C ARG A 37 11.53 -6.56 -3.58
N MET A 38 11.21 -7.84 -3.67
CA MET A 38 10.61 -8.43 -4.88
C MET A 38 9.25 -7.79 -5.19
N ILE A 39 8.36 -7.70 -4.20
CA ILE A 39 7.02 -7.10 -4.35
C ILE A 39 7.13 -5.64 -4.76
N ARG A 40 8.01 -4.87 -4.09
CA ARG A 40 8.31 -3.48 -4.45
C ARG A 40 8.73 -3.37 -5.91
N ALA A 41 9.65 -4.22 -6.38
CA ALA A 41 10.09 -4.20 -7.77
C ALA A 41 8.95 -4.51 -8.76
N LYS A 42 8.05 -5.45 -8.43
CA LYS A 42 6.87 -5.76 -9.27
C LYS A 42 5.89 -4.59 -9.32
N ILE A 43 5.64 -3.94 -8.19
CA ILE A 43 4.76 -2.77 -8.11
C ILE A 43 5.31 -1.60 -8.90
N LEU A 44 6.60 -1.28 -8.72
CA LEU A 44 7.23 -0.20 -9.49
C LEU A 44 7.18 -0.48 -10.99
N LYS A 45 7.35 -1.75 -11.41
CA LYS A 45 7.15 -2.14 -12.82
C LYS A 45 5.71 -1.96 -13.30
N LEU A 46 4.72 -2.34 -12.51
CA LEU A 46 3.30 -2.18 -12.87
C LEU A 46 2.90 -0.70 -12.94
N ILE A 47 3.30 0.09 -11.95
CA ILE A 47 3.13 1.54 -11.92
C ILE A 47 3.71 2.17 -13.19
N ALA A 48 4.96 1.84 -13.54
CA ALA A 48 5.61 2.33 -14.74
C ALA A 48 4.85 1.91 -16.01
N HIS A 49 4.38 0.66 -16.08
CA HIS A 49 3.59 0.16 -17.21
C HIS A 49 2.23 0.85 -17.36
N LYS A 50 1.64 1.32 -16.26
CA LYS A 50 0.35 2.04 -16.24
C LYS A 50 0.52 3.56 -16.38
N ASN A 51 1.72 4.06 -16.66
CA ASN A 51 2.05 5.49 -16.72
C ASN A 51 1.66 6.27 -15.45
N VAL A 52 1.64 5.59 -14.29
CA VAL A 52 1.46 6.26 -13.00
C VAL A 52 2.79 6.95 -12.69
N GLN A 53 2.82 8.28 -12.72
CA GLN A 53 4.07 9.06 -12.67
C GLN A 53 4.72 9.09 -11.27
N THR A 54 5.24 7.96 -10.78
CA THR A 54 5.79 7.80 -9.42
C THR A 54 6.87 8.78 -9.01
N GLU A 55 7.51 9.45 -9.96
CA GLU A 55 8.46 10.55 -9.72
C GLU A 55 7.86 11.71 -8.90
N ASN A 56 6.53 11.87 -8.93
CA ASN A 56 5.82 12.91 -8.16
C ASN A 56 5.36 12.47 -6.77
N TYR A 57 5.64 11.23 -6.37
CA TYR A 57 5.02 10.59 -5.19
C TYR A 57 5.93 10.60 -3.95
N GLY A 58 7.07 11.30 -4.01
CA GLY A 58 7.98 11.50 -2.88
C GLY A 58 8.78 10.27 -2.47
N GLU A 59 9.54 10.43 -1.39
CA GLU A 59 10.18 9.32 -0.68
C GLU A 59 9.10 8.55 0.09
N PHE A 60 9.11 7.23 -0.01
CA PHE A 60 8.19 6.38 0.74
C PHE A 60 8.93 5.42 1.65
N ASP A 61 8.46 5.33 2.88
CA ASP A 61 8.92 4.33 3.83
C ASP A 61 8.30 2.98 3.51
N VAL A 62 9.13 1.93 3.58
CA VAL A 62 8.67 0.54 3.46
C VAL A 62 8.83 -0.11 4.83
N THR A 63 7.74 -0.66 5.35
CA THR A 63 7.75 -1.41 6.60
C THR A 63 7.21 -2.82 6.38
N GLU A 64 7.94 -3.83 6.83
CA GLU A 64 7.50 -5.21 6.85
C GLU A 64 6.88 -5.56 8.21
N THR A 65 5.62 -5.97 8.20
CA THR A 65 4.89 -6.40 9.40
C THR A 65 4.22 -7.75 9.16
N SER A 66 3.67 -8.35 10.21
CA SER A 66 2.80 -9.52 10.11
C SER A 66 1.35 -9.08 10.15
N HIS A 67 0.53 -9.62 9.25
CA HIS A 67 -0.92 -9.48 9.27
C HIS A 67 -1.53 -10.88 9.13
N ASN A 68 -2.10 -11.40 10.23
CA ASN A 68 -2.64 -12.77 10.31
C ASN A 68 -1.64 -13.85 9.82
N ASP A 69 -0.41 -13.79 10.32
CA ASP A 69 0.71 -14.69 9.95
C ASP A 69 1.23 -14.56 8.51
N PHE A 70 0.64 -13.67 7.70
CA PHE A 70 1.14 -13.33 6.37
C PHE A 70 2.04 -12.11 6.40
N LEU A 71 2.99 -12.06 5.48
CA LEU A 71 3.81 -10.87 5.29
C LEU A 71 2.92 -9.73 4.79
N ASN A 72 2.94 -8.62 5.53
CA ASN A 72 2.37 -7.35 5.15
C ASN A 72 3.50 -6.38 4.78
N VAL A 73 3.43 -5.81 3.58
CA VAL A 73 4.38 -4.80 3.12
C VAL A 73 3.62 -3.47 3.04
N GLN A 74 3.96 -2.55 3.94
CA GLN A 74 3.38 -1.22 3.98
C GLN A 74 4.26 -0.22 3.24
N PHE A 75 3.65 0.60 2.40
CA PHE A 75 4.24 1.76 1.74
C PHE A 75 3.58 3.02 2.29
N THR A 76 4.37 3.93 2.84
CA THR A 76 3.88 5.22 3.35
C THR A 76 4.39 6.34 2.46
N PHE A 77 3.49 7.03 1.76
CA PHE A 77 3.79 8.19 0.92
C PHE A 77 3.37 9.46 1.66
N VAL A 78 4.32 10.25 2.13
CA VAL A 78 4.06 11.53 2.81
C VAL A 78 3.65 12.59 1.78
N ASP A 79 2.80 13.54 2.19
CA ASP A 79 2.27 14.65 1.35
C ASP A 79 1.54 14.21 0.07
N SER A 80 1.18 12.93 -0.01
CA SER A 80 0.66 12.29 -1.22
C SER A 80 -0.82 11.91 -1.11
N VAL A 81 -1.54 12.38 -0.08
CA VAL A 81 -2.98 12.10 0.09
C VAL A 81 -3.82 12.54 -1.12
N HIS A 82 -3.39 13.57 -1.84
CA HIS A 82 -4.04 14.05 -3.06
C HIS A 82 -3.97 13.05 -4.25
N LYS A 83 -3.12 12.02 -4.14
CA LYS A 83 -2.97 10.90 -5.09
C LYS A 83 -3.76 9.65 -4.70
N CYS A 84 -4.55 9.75 -3.64
CA CYS A 84 -5.34 8.65 -3.09
C CYS A 84 -6.19 7.91 -4.14
N ASP A 85 -6.88 8.64 -5.02
CA ASP A 85 -7.76 8.00 -6.02
C ASP A 85 -6.97 7.26 -7.11
N ASP A 86 -5.80 7.76 -7.49
CA ASP A 86 -4.88 7.07 -8.41
C ASP A 86 -4.46 5.71 -7.82
N PHE A 87 -4.17 5.68 -6.51
CA PHE A 87 -3.79 4.45 -5.81
C PHE A 87 -4.95 3.50 -5.55
N LYS A 88 -6.16 3.98 -5.26
CA LYS A 88 -7.35 3.12 -5.22
C LYS A 88 -7.57 2.44 -6.57
N HIS A 89 -7.46 3.20 -7.65
CA HIS A 89 -7.62 2.65 -9.00
C HIS A 89 -6.51 1.66 -9.34
N PHE A 90 -5.27 1.95 -8.95
CA PHE A 90 -4.15 1.01 -9.05
C PHE A 90 -4.39 -0.28 -8.24
N ALA A 91 -4.80 -0.16 -6.97
CA ALA A 91 -5.09 -1.30 -6.10
C ALA A 91 -6.20 -2.18 -6.68
N GLN A 92 -7.26 -1.57 -7.20
CA GLN A 92 -8.39 -2.27 -7.80
C GLN A 92 -8.01 -3.02 -9.09
N SER A 93 -7.19 -2.41 -9.95
CA SER A 93 -6.92 -2.90 -11.30
C SER A 93 -5.64 -3.72 -11.44
N SER A 94 -4.61 -3.39 -10.67
CA SER A 94 -3.22 -3.78 -10.97
C SER A 94 -2.60 -4.64 -9.88
N ALA A 95 -3.03 -4.50 -8.61
CA ALA A 95 -2.50 -5.36 -7.55
C ALA A 95 -2.86 -6.84 -7.74
N LYS A 96 -4.02 -7.11 -8.38
CA LYS A 96 -4.44 -8.46 -8.78
C LYS A 96 -3.53 -9.11 -9.82
N GLU A 97 -2.74 -8.32 -10.54
CA GLU A 97 -1.76 -8.83 -11.51
C GLU A 97 -0.54 -9.47 -10.81
N ILE A 98 -0.34 -9.22 -9.50
CA ILE A 98 0.71 -9.84 -8.70
C ILE A 98 0.13 -11.04 -7.95
N ALA A 99 0.44 -12.25 -8.42
CA ALA A 99 -0.10 -13.50 -7.87
C ALA A 99 0.14 -13.67 -6.36
N GLU A 100 1.25 -13.13 -5.84
CA GLU A 100 1.62 -13.20 -4.42
C GLU A 100 0.81 -12.27 -3.52
N ILE A 101 0.09 -11.28 -4.06
CA ILE A 101 -0.75 -10.38 -3.26
C ILE A 101 -2.11 -11.04 -3.04
N GLY A 102 -2.54 -11.08 -1.77
CA GLY A 102 -3.85 -11.57 -1.36
C GLY A 102 -4.84 -10.44 -1.16
N LYS A 103 -4.37 -9.30 -0.65
CA LYS A 103 -5.21 -8.15 -0.34
C LYS A 103 -4.38 -6.86 -0.38
N VAL A 104 -5.00 -5.79 -0.83
CA VAL A 104 -4.44 -4.43 -0.77
C VAL A 104 -5.33 -3.56 0.07
N ILE A 105 -4.73 -2.79 0.98
CA ILE A 105 -5.43 -1.86 1.84
C ILE A 105 -4.88 -0.47 1.55
N VAL A 106 -5.76 0.47 1.19
CA VAL A 106 -5.38 1.86 0.90
C VAL A 106 -6.01 2.76 1.96
N THR A 107 -5.17 3.49 2.68
CA THR A 107 -5.57 4.45 3.70
C THR A 107 -5.12 5.85 3.29
N CYS A 108 -6.08 6.75 3.12
CA CYS A 108 -5.81 8.11 2.64
C CYS A 108 -5.98 9.11 3.78
N GLY A 109 -4.86 9.62 4.29
CA GLY A 109 -4.81 10.52 5.41
C GLY A 109 -5.45 9.90 6.65
N CYS A 110 -6.50 10.56 7.13
CA CYS A 110 -7.27 10.13 8.29
C CYS A 110 -8.60 9.45 7.93
N MET A 111 -8.76 9.00 6.68
CA MET A 111 -9.96 8.27 6.24
C MET A 111 -9.91 6.81 6.70
N GLU A 112 -11.07 6.16 6.72
CA GLU A 112 -11.13 4.72 6.94
C GLU A 112 -10.41 3.97 5.81
N PRO A 113 -9.61 2.93 6.12
CA PRO A 113 -8.94 2.12 5.11
C PRO A 113 -9.94 1.48 4.15
N ILE A 114 -9.56 1.38 2.88
CA ILE A 114 -10.34 0.70 1.84
C ILE A 114 -9.59 -0.55 1.41
N GLU A 115 -10.29 -1.68 1.41
CA GLU A 115 -9.73 -2.98 1.13
C GLU A 115 -10.10 -3.46 -0.28
N PHE A 116 -9.14 -4.08 -0.96
CA PHE A 116 -9.26 -4.63 -2.31
C PHE A 116 -8.72 -6.06 -2.31
N GLU A 117 -9.59 -7.03 -2.60
CA GLU A 117 -9.27 -8.46 -2.78
C GLU A 117 -9.25 -8.83 -4.27
#